data_AF-A0A6L7W821-F1
#
_entry.id   AF-A0A6L7W821-F1
#
_cell.length_a   1.000
_cell.length_b   1.000
_cell.length_c   1.000
_cell.angle_alpha   90.00
_cell.angle_beta   90.00
_cell.angle_gamma   90.00
#
_symmetry.space_group_name_H-M   'P 1'
#
loop_
_entity.id
_entity.type
_entity.pdbx_description
1 polymer ?
#
loop_
_entity_poly.entity_id
_entity_poly.type
_entity_poly.pdbx_seq_one_letter_code
_entity_poly.pdbx_strand_id
1 'polypeptide(L)'
;MYSVDDIPVGIMDLPKEPYPKYIVRSLFRAGDAKTMTEEEKKQLVINYYAKITLIDNAIGGIIAALEAKGELDNTWIIYSSDHGEMAGDHRLSHKGVFYDMAVRVPLVVRPPEGQAGWTSEGLTDCLNITATILDVAGAESLEDSDGVSFVPQVLAGPDADGAQKGKGAVFSEVDGFTMVFDGRYKLVVESTSEKPVEMYDCQNDPRELNNVFEDPDLESVRRDLIDTHLSGIRDRLDREKLESYRAIPAKTYSPPG
;
A
#
# COMPACT_ATOMS: atom_id res chain seq x y z
N MET A 1 -1.70 15.61 22.66
CA MET A 1 -2.80 15.85 21.69
C MET A 1 -2.21 16.70 20.58
N TYR A 2 -2.40 16.31 19.33
CA TYR A 2 -1.78 16.97 18.17
C TYR A 2 -2.30 18.40 17.97
N SER A 3 -1.43 19.34 17.59
CA SER A 3 -1.78 20.74 17.30
C SER A 3 -1.75 21.01 15.79
N VAL A 4 -2.60 21.92 15.31
CA VAL A 4 -2.63 22.38 13.90
C VAL A 4 -1.27 22.98 13.48
N ASP A 5 -0.55 23.59 14.42
CA ASP A 5 0.76 24.19 14.14
C ASP A 5 1.86 23.14 13.92
N ASP A 6 1.70 21.94 14.48
CA ASP A 6 2.70 20.86 14.44
C ASP A 6 2.46 19.86 13.30
N ILE A 7 1.30 19.91 12.65
CA ILE A 7 0.93 18.99 11.59
C ILE A 7 1.38 19.51 10.22
N PRO A 8 2.14 18.72 9.44
CA PRO A 8 2.52 19.10 8.09
C PRO A 8 1.27 19.20 7.20
N VAL A 9 1.27 20.16 6.28
CA VAL A 9 0.16 20.43 5.34
C VAL A 9 -0.03 19.28 4.32
N GLY A 10 0.87 18.28 4.29
CA GLY A 10 0.87 17.20 3.31
C GLY A 10 0.96 17.73 1.87
N ILE A 11 0.60 16.91 0.89
CA ILE A 11 0.57 17.23 -0.54
C ILE A 11 -0.75 17.91 -0.91
N MET A 12 -0.73 19.22 -1.19
CA MET A 12 -1.91 19.99 -1.63
C MET A 12 -1.95 20.25 -3.14
N ASP A 13 -0.85 19.93 -3.82
CA ASP A 13 -0.71 20.04 -5.27
C ASP A 13 -1.53 18.95 -5.95
N LEU A 14 -2.22 19.32 -7.02
CA LEU A 14 -2.80 18.34 -7.92
C LEU A 14 -1.71 17.79 -8.85
N PRO A 15 -1.82 16.53 -9.29
CA PRO A 15 -1.00 15.98 -10.35
C PRO A 15 -1.11 16.85 -11.62
N LYS A 16 -0.03 16.94 -12.39
CA LYS A 16 -0.01 17.77 -13.61
C LYS A 16 -0.98 17.26 -14.68
N GLU A 17 -1.53 18.20 -15.45
CA GLU A 17 -2.42 17.88 -16.56
C GLU A 17 -1.68 17.29 -17.78
N PRO A 18 -2.33 16.38 -18.55
CA PRO A 18 -3.70 15.89 -18.34
C PRO A 18 -3.78 14.99 -17.10
N TYR A 19 -4.79 15.21 -16.25
CA TYR A 19 -4.95 14.38 -15.05
C TYR A 19 -5.04 12.91 -15.42
N PRO A 20 -4.41 12.02 -14.65
CA PRO A 20 -4.68 10.61 -14.76
C PRO A 20 -6.18 10.33 -14.68
N LYS A 21 -6.70 9.57 -15.65
CA LYS A 21 -8.14 9.22 -15.72
C LYS A 21 -8.63 8.57 -14.41
N TYR A 22 -7.76 7.82 -13.74
CA TYR A 22 -8.08 7.13 -12.50
C TYR A 22 -8.27 8.10 -11.34
N ILE A 23 -7.43 9.12 -11.23
CA ILE A 23 -7.55 10.19 -10.23
C ILE A 23 -8.82 10.99 -10.45
N VAL A 24 -9.15 11.31 -11.70
CA VAL A 24 -10.42 11.97 -12.04
C VAL A 24 -11.60 11.14 -11.52
N ARG A 25 -11.58 9.82 -11.72
CA ARG A 25 -12.61 8.91 -11.18
C ARG A 25 -12.66 8.94 -9.65
N SER A 26 -11.51 8.94 -8.97
CA SER A 26 -11.44 8.98 -7.51
C SER A 26 -11.87 10.34 -6.95
N LEU A 27 -11.54 11.45 -7.60
CA LEU A 27 -12.04 12.79 -7.27
C LEU A 27 -13.57 12.88 -7.38
N PHE A 28 -14.19 12.18 -8.32
CA PHE A 28 -15.66 12.10 -8.40
C PHE A 28 -16.29 11.24 -7.30
N ARG A 29 -15.50 10.35 -6.67
CA ARG A 29 -15.96 9.52 -5.54
C ARG A 29 -15.67 10.16 -4.18
N ALA A 30 -14.59 10.91 -4.06
CA ALA A 30 -14.16 11.62 -2.87
C ALA A 30 -14.83 13.01 -2.85
N GLY A 31 -15.97 13.13 -2.16
CA GLY A 31 -16.65 14.41 -1.98
C GLY A 31 -15.74 15.51 -1.40
N ASP A 32 -15.96 16.76 -1.85
CA ASP A 32 -15.38 18.05 -1.42
C ASP A 32 -13.86 18.21 -1.27
N ALA A 33 -13.06 17.14 -1.45
CA ALA A 33 -11.61 17.21 -1.28
C ALA A 33 -10.94 18.17 -2.29
N LYS A 34 -11.56 18.41 -3.45
CA LYS A 34 -11.14 19.41 -4.43
C LYS A 34 -11.06 20.83 -3.85
N THR A 35 -12.02 21.19 -3.01
CA THR A 35 -12.15 22.55 -2.42
C THR A 35 -11.59 22.65 -1.01
N MET A 36 -11.02 21.56 -0.49
CA MET A 36 -10.43 21.51 0.85
C MET A 36 -9.32 22.55 1.02
N THR A 37 -9.41 23.30 2.10
CA THR A 37 -8.41 24.27 2.57
C THR A 37 -7.28 23.57 3.33
N GLU A 38 -6.14 24.25 3.50
CA GLU A 38 -5.03 23.71 4.30
C GLU A 38 -5.42 23.47 5.76
N GLU A 39 -6.25 24.35 6.34
CA GLU A 39 -6.74 24.22 7.72
C GLU A 39 -7.64 22.99 7.87
N GLU A 40 -8.59 22.79 6.95
CA GLU A 40 -9.45 21.59 6.94
C GLU A 40 -8.64 20.31 6.80
N LYS A 41 -7.60 20.31 5.94
CA LYS A 41 -6.71 19.16 5.80
C LYS A 41 -5.93 18.89 7.09
N LYS A 42 -5.32 19.91 7.69
CA LYS A 42 -4.62 19.76 8.97
C LYS A 42 -5.55 19.19 10.03
N GLN A 43 -6.79 19.66 10.09
CA GLN A 43 -7.79 19.14 11.01
C GLN A 43 -8.16 17.66 10.71
N LEU A 44 -8.26 17.28 9.44
CA LEU A 44 -8.44 15.89 9.02
C LEU A 44 -7.29 14.99 9.50
N VAL A 45 -6.04 15.43 9.30
CA VAL A 45 -4.84 14.69 9.74
C VAL A 45 -4.76 14.58 11.26
N ILE A 46 -5.08 15.65 12.01
CA ILE A 46 -5.18 15.60 13.49
C ILE A 46 -6.17 14.53 13.93
N ASN A 47 -7.35 14.51 13.32
CA ASN A 47 -8.39 13.55 13.66
C ASN A 47 -7.94 12.12 13.30
N TYR A 48 -7.22 11.94 12.19
CA TYR A 48 -6.65 10.67 11.80
C TYR A 48 -5.57 10.20 12.79
N TYR A 49 -4.63 11.06 13.18
CA TYR A 49 -3.59 10.74 14.16
C TYR A 49 -4.15 10.45 15.55
N ALA A 50 -5.22 11.14 15.96
CA ALA A 50 -5.92 10.82 17.21
C ALA A 50 -6.50 9.40 17.19
N LYS A 51 -7.03 8.93 16.04
CA LYS A 51 -7.49 7.55 15.87
C LYS A 51 -6.32 6.56 15.91
N ILE A 52 -5.18 6.90 15.32
CA ILE A 52 -3.96 6.08 15.43
C ILE A 52 -3.56 5.93 16.90
N THR A 53 -3.49 7.01 17.67
CA THR A 53 -3.17 6.96 19.10
C THR A 53 -4.17 6.10 19.89
N LEU A 54 -5.46 6.16 19.54
CA LEU A 54 -6.46 5.28 20.16
C LEU A 54 -6.15 3.79 19.87
N ILE A 55 -5.81 3.45 18.63
CA ILE A 55 -5.47 2.08 18.23
C ILE A 55 -4.17 1.63 18.89
N ASP A 56 -3.15 2.49 18.93
CA ASP A 56 -1.86 2.22 19.58
C ASP A 56 -2.04 1.87 21.07
N ASN A 57 -2.85 2.64 21.80
CA ASN A 57 -3.20 2.34 23.19
C ASN A 57 -3.92 0.98 23.33
N ALA A 58 -4.80 0.64 22.38
CA ALA A 58 -5.50 -0.65 22.38
C ALA A 58 -4.52 -1.81 22.12
N ILE A 59 -3.55 -1.65 21.22
CA ILE A 59 -2.47 -2.60 20.98
C ILE A 59 -1.64 -2.77 22.25
N GLY A 60 -1.26 -1.68 22.91
CA GLY A 60 -0.55 -1.73 24.20
C GLY A 60 -1.29 -2.56 25.27
N GLY A 61 -2.62 -2.45 25.30
CA GLY A 61 -3.47 -3.30 26.16
C GLY A 61 -3.41 -4.78 25.81
N ILE A 62 -3.36 -5.13 24.51
CA ILE A 62 -3.20 -6.53 24.06
C ILE A 62 -1.82 -7.07 24.47
N ILE A 63 -0.76 -6.29 24.27
CA ILE A 63 0.61 -6.67 24.65
C ILE A 63 0.70 -6.90 26.17
N ALA A 64 0.21 -5.97 26.98
CA ALA A 64 0.21 -6.09 28.43
C ALA A 64 -0.59 -7.32 28.91
N ALA A 65 -1.68 -7.68 28.21
CA ALA A 65 -2.44 -8.88 28.53
C ALA A 65 -1.68 -10.18 28.18
N LEU A 66 -0.87 -10.19 27.12
CA LEU A 66 0.02 -11.32 26.79
C LEU A 66 1.14 -11.46 27.83
N GLU A 67 1.75 -10.35 28.24
CA GLU A 67 2.77 -10.32 29.30
C GLU A 67 2.24 -10.85 30.63
N ALA A 68 1.08 -10.36 31.08
CA ALA A 68 0.46 -10.77 32.33
C ALA A 68 0.09 -12.26 32.38
N LYS A 69 -0.11 -12.89 31.21
CA LYS A 69 -0.36 -14.33 31.07
C LYS A 69 0.92 -15.15 30.94
N GLY A 70 2.09 -14.52 30.77
CA GLY A 70 3.34 -15.21 30.49
C GLY A 70 3.44 -15.76 29.06
N GLU A 71 2.62 -15.27 28.13
CA GLU A 71 2.53 -15.79 26.75
C GLU A 71 3.30 -14.93 25.74
N LEU A 72 3.73 -13.71 26.12
CA LEU A 72 4.39 -12.78 25.20
C LEU A 72 5.64 -13.39 24.56
N ASP A 73 6.43 -14.12 25.33
CA ASP A 73 7.69 -14.71 24.85
C ASP A 73 7.48 -15.97 24.01
N ASN A 74 6.25 -16.46 23.90
CA ASN A 74 5.84 -17.57 23.04
C ASN A 74 4.95 -17.09 21.86
N THR A 75 4.81 -15.78 21.66
CA THR A 75 3.88 -15.20 20.69
C THR A 75 4.60 -14.46 19.57
N TRP A 76 4.30 -14.85 18.33
CA TRP A 76 4.59 -14.01 17.15
C TRP A 76 3.61 -12.83 17.09
N ILE A 77 4.14 -11.63 16.87
CA ILE A 77 3.32 -10.42 16.69
C ILE A 77 3.59 -9.88 15.29
N ILE A 78 2.54 -9.83 14.47
CA ILE A 78 2.57 -9.26 13.13
C ILE A 78 1.54 -8.14 13.08
N TYR A 79 2.01 -6.90 12.94
CA TYR A 79 1.16 -5.72 12.82
C TYR A 79 1.26 -5.14 11.42
N SER A 80 0.12 -4.85 10.79
CA SER A 80 0.06 -4.20 9.49
C SER A 80 -1.31 -3.52 9.27
N SER A 81 -1.51 -2.96 8.08
CA SER A 81 -2.77 -2.41 7.59
C SER A 81 -3.09 -3.03 6.23
N ASP A 82 -4.37 -3.15 5.88
CA ASP A 82 -4.80 -3.67 4.57
C ASP A 82 -4.60 -2.64 3.43
N HIS A 83 -4.63 -1.35 3.78
CA HIS A 83 -4.33 -0.23 2.90
C HIS A 83 -3.96 1.02 3.73
N GLY A 84 -3.52 2.07 3.03
CA GLY A 84 -3.29 3.40 3.60
C GLY A 84 -4.49 4.34 3.46
N GLU A 85 -4.28 5.62 3.71
CA GLU A 85 -5.31 6.65 3.68
C GLU A 85 -4.71 7.92 3.09
N MET A 86 -5.36 8.49 2.06
CA MET A 86 -4.88 9.71 1.42
C MET A 86 -4.90 10.89 2.40
N ALA A 87 -5.82 10.94 3.36
CA ALA A 87 -5.86 11.96 4.41
C ALA A 87 -5.75 13.41 3.89
N GLY A 88 -6.24 13.67 2.67
CA GLY A 88 -6.16 14.96 2.01
C GLY A 88 -4.95 15.18 1.09
N ASP A 89 -4.01 14.24 1.01
CA ASP A 89 -2.92 14.27 0.05
C ASP A 89 -3.43 14.19 -1.39
N HIS A 90 -2.83 14.97 -2.28
CA HIS A 90 -3.28 15.22 -3.65
C HIS A 90 -4.73 15.70 -3.75
N ARG A 91 -5.25 16.31 -2.67
CA ARG A 91 -6.68 16.67 -2.54
C ARG A 91 -7.60 15.46 -2.72
N LEU A 92 -7.16 14.29 -2.28
CA LEU A 92 -7.91 13.04 -2.25
C LEU A 92 -8.19 12.64 -0.80
N SER A 93 -9.30 11.95 -0.60
CA SER A 93 -9.62 11.25 0.65
C SER A 93 -9.81 9.76 0.37
N HIS A 94 -9.70 8.96 1.42
CA HIS A 94 -9.85 7.51 1.40
C HIS A 94 -8.72 6.80 0.66
N LYS A 95 -9.08 5.70 0.00
CA LYS A 95 -8.22 4.74 -0.71
C LYS A 95 -8.81 4.46 -2.08
N GLY A 96 -8.16 3.63 -2.88
CA GLY A 96 -8.56 3.37 -4.27
C GLY A 96 -7.88 4.32 -5.25
N VAL A 97 -6.61 4.60 -4.95
CA VAL A 97 -5.55 5.20 -5.77
C VAL A 97 -4.26 4.47 -5.45
N PHE A 98 -3.27 4.57 -6.33
CA PHE A 98 -2.01 3.84 -6.18
C PHE A 98 -0.86 4.68 -5.61
N TYR A 99 -1.17 5.90 -5.17
CA TYR A 99 -0.23 6.74 -4.45
C TYR A 99 0.27 6.07 -3.18
N ASP A 100 1.51 6.38 -2.80
CA ASP A 100 2.18 5.80 -1.63
C ASP A 100 1.29 5.87 -0.38
N MET A 101 0.63 7.01 -0.16
CA MET A 101 -0.29 7.20 0.97
C MET A 101 -1.42 6.16 1.04
N ALA A 102 -1.85 5.60 -0.10
CA ALA A 102 -2.91 4.61 -0.17
C ALA A 102 -2.42 3.16 -0.14
N VAL A 103 -1.17 2.89 -0.54
CA VAL A 103 -0.66 1.50 -0.73
C VAL A 103 0.52 1.14 0.18
N ARG A 104 1.29 2.12 0.66
CA ARG A 104 2.45 1.89 1.52
C ARG A 104 2.02 1.86 2.98
N VAL A 105 1.80 0.65 3.49
CA VAL A 105 1.30 0.38 4.83
C VAL A 105 2.42 0.02 5.81
N PRO A 106 2.22 0.20 7.13
CA PRO A 106 3.18 -0.29 8.12
C PRO A 106 3.25 -1.81 8.12
N LEU A 107 4.42 -2.35 8.45
CA LEU A 107 4.60 -3.76 8.80
C LEU A 107 5.61 -3.86 9.94
N VAL A 108 5.23 -4.53 11.02
CA VAL A 108 6.12 -4.86 12.14
C VAL A 108 5.98 -6.34 12.43
N VAL A 109 7.10 -7.05 12.53
CA VAL A 109 7.15 -8.48 12.86
C VAL A 109 8.06 -8.68 14.08
N ARG A 110 7.50 -9.19 15.18
CA ARG A 110 8.23 -9.57 16.39
C ARG A 110 8.17 -11.10 16.56
N PRO A 111 9.31 -11.80 16.64
CA PRO A 111 9.33 -13.22 16.98
C PRO A 111 9.02 -13.44 18.47
N PRO A 112 8.71 -14.69 18.88
CA PRO A 112 8.80 -15.14 20.26
C PRO A 112 10.13 -14.73 20.89
N GLU A 113 10.14 -14.48 22.20
CA GLU A 113 11.25 -13.90 22.98
C GLU A 113 11.68 -12.47 22.56
N GLY A 114 11.23 -11.99 21.39
CA GLY A 114 11.62 -10.71 20.82
C GLY A 114 13.04 -10.70 20.26
N GLN A 115 13.42 -9.57 19.68
CA GLN A 115 14.78 -9.30 19.21
C GLN A 115 15.07 -7.80 19.26
N ALA A 116 16.34 -7.41 19.11
CA ALA A 116 16.68 -6.01 18.88
C ALA A 116 15.97 -5.50 17.62
N GLY A 117 15.31 -4.35 17.70
CA GLY A 117 14.59 -3.78 16.57
C GLY A 117 15.54 -3.35 15.45
N TRP A 118 15.18 -3.67 14.21
CA TRP A 118 15.90 -3.27 13.00
C TRP A 118 14.90 -3.07 11.85
N THR A 119 15.34 -2.42 10.77
CA THR A 119 14.51 -2.08 9.62
C THR A 119 15.04 -2.74 8.35
N SER A 120 14.12 -3.20 7.50
CA SER A 120 14.43 -3.68 6.15
C SER A 120 13.90 -2.69 5.12
N GLU A 121 14.67 -2.43 4.07
CA GLU A 121 14.22 -1.70 2.87
C GLU A 121 13.72 -2.65 1.76
N GLY A 122 13.75 -3.97 2.00
CA GLY A 122 13.26 -4.96 1.05
C GLY A 122 11.78 -4.79 0.74
N LEU A 123 11.41 -4.80 -0.54
CA LEU A 123 10.01 -4.71 -0.95
C LEU A 123 9.21 -5.93 -0.48
N THR A 124 8.01 -5.67 0.00
CA THR A 124 7.09 -6.70 0.47
C THR A 124 5.64 -6.28 0.28
N ASP A 125 4.73 -7.26 0.32
CA ASP A 125 3.29 -7.03 0.25
C ASP A 125 2.53 -7.91 1.27
N CYS A 126 1.20 -7.79 1.27
CA CYS A 126 0.33 -8.52 2.19
C CYS A 126 0.37 -10.06 1.98
N LEU A 127 0.83 -10.56 0.83
CA LEU A 127 0.94 -12.01 0.62
C LEU A 127 2.05 -12.61 1.48
N ASN A 128 3.12 -11.85 1.74
CA ASN A 128 4.18 -12.26 2.66
C ASN A 128 3.65 -12.44 4.09
N ILE A 129 2.66 -11.65 4.52
CA ILE A 129 2.01 -11.81 5.83
C ILE A 129 1.31 -13.17 5.90
N THR A 130 0.52 -13.52 4.88
CA THR A 130 -0.16 -14.82 4.82
C THR A 130 0.85 -15.97 4.83
N ALA A 131 1.91 -15.91 4.03
CA ALA A 131 2.97 -16.92 4.02
C ALA A 131 3.68 -17.04 5.38
N THR A 132 3.92 -15.93 6.06
CA THR A 132 4.54 -15.91 7.39
C THR A 132 3.65 -16.55 8.44
N ILE A 133 2.33 -16.28 8.42
CA ILE A 133 1.38 -16.89 9.35
C ILE A 133 1.33 -18.42 9.16
N LEU A 134 1.33 -18.90 7.91
CA LEU A 134 1.33 -20.33 7.61
C LEU A 134 2.61 -21.01 8.11
N ASP A 135 3.76 -20.39 7.87
CA ASP A 135 5.06 -20.88 8.34
C ASP A 135 5.12 -20.96 9.88
N VAL A 136 4.71 -19.89 10.56
CA VAL A 136 4.60 -19.86 12.03
C VAL A 136 3.66 -20.96 12.55
N ALA A 137 2.57 -21.25 11.84
CA ALA A 137 1.61 -22.29 12.21
C ALA A 137 2.06 -23.72 11.85
N GLY A 138 3.17 -23.88 11.12
CA GLY A 138 3.59 -25.17 10.55
C GLY A 138 2.59 -25.73 9.53
N ALA A 139 1.81 -24.84 8.89
CA ALA A 139 0.83 -25.19 7.88
C ALA A 139 1.46 -25.24 6.47
N GLU A 140 0.80 -25.95 5.55
CA GLU A 140 1.23 -26.00 4.15
C GLU A 140 1.09 -24.62 3.49
N SER A 141 2.04 -24.30 2.59
CA SER A 141 1.98 -23.11 1.75
C SER A 141 0.78 -23.17 0.81
N LEU A 142 0.21 -22.01 0.50
CA LEU A 142 -0.83 -21.92 -0.52
C LEU A 142 -0.24 -22.18 -1.91
N GLU A 143 -0.87 -23.09 -2.67
CA GLU A 143 -0.59 -23.26 -4.09
C GLU A 143 -0.81 -21.93 -4.84
N ASP A 144 0.03 -21.66 -5.84
CA ASP A 144 -0.02 -20.47 -6.70
C ASP A 144 0.08 -19.11 -5.98
N SER A 145 0.60 -19.06 -4.75
CA SER A 145 0.85 -17.82 -4.02
C SER A 145 2.27 -17.29 -4.21
N ASP A 146 2.39 -15.98 -4.43
CA ASP A 146 3.68 -15.27 -4.50
C ASP A 146 4.19 -14.80 -3.12
N GLY A 147 3.57 -15.25 -2.03
CA GLY A 147 3.94 -14.90 -0.67
C GLY A 147 5.22 -15.63 -0.21
N VAL A 148 6.15 -14.90 0.40
CA VAL A 148 7.37 -15.47 1.02
C VAL A 148 7.36 -15.17 2.51
N SER A 149 7.59 -16.19 3.34
CA SER A 149 7.63 -16.04 4.79
C SER A 149 8.78 -15.16 5.26
N PHE A 150 8.53 -14.30 6.25
CA PHE A 150 9.55 -13.52 6.93
C PHE A 150 10.27 -14.29 8.04
N VAL A 151 9.76 -15.45 8.47
CA VAL A 151 10.32 -16.19 9.63
C VAL A 151 11.83 -16.42 9.49
N PRO A 152 12.37 -16.91 8.34
CA PRO A 152 13.81 -17.13 8.22
C PRO A 152 14.61 -15.84 8.34
N GLN A 153 14.14 -14.76 7.73
CA GLN A 153 14.82 -13.45 7.74
C GLN A 153 14.78 -12.81 9.13
N VAL A 154 13.64 -12.86 9.80
CA VAL A 154 13.43 -12.30 11.13
C VAL A 154 14.29 -13.01 12.17
N LEU A 155 14.35 -14.34 12.15
CA LEU A 155 15.14 -15.11 13.11
C LEU A 155 16.65 -15.02 12.86
N ALA A 156 17.07 -14.83 11.61
CA ALA A 156 18.48 -14.66 11.27
C ALA A 156 19.04 -13.29 11.71
N GLY A 157 18.18 -12.27 11.81
CA GLY A 157 18.54 -10.94 12.30
C GLY A 157 19.17 -10.02 11.24
N PRO A 158 19.57 -8.79 11.63
CA PRO A 158 19.94 -7.71 10.70
C PRO A 158 21.25 -7.95 9.94
N ASP A 159 22.15 -8.78 10.48
CA ASP A 159 23.47 -9.06 9.89
C ASP A 159 23.44 -10.24 8.91
N ALA A 160 22.28 -10.86 8.73
CA ALA A 160 22.13 -12.02 7.85
C ALA A 160 22.25 -11.64 6.36
N ASP A 161 22.85 -12.54 5.58
CA ASP A 161 22.85 -12.45 4.13
C ASP A 161 21.41 -12.47 3.59
N GLY A 162 20.89 -11.29 3.24
CA GLY A 162 19.52 -11.12 2.78
C GLY A 162 18.59 -10.36 3.73
N ALA A 163 19.06 -9.80 4.84
CA ALA A 163 18.26 -8.95 5.72
C ALA A 163 17.58 -7.76 4.99
N GLN A 164 18.18 -7.29 3.89
CA GLN A 164 17.66 -6.21 3.04
C GLN A 164 17.07 -6.71 1.72
N LYS A 165 17.01 -8.03 1.50
CA LYS A 165 16.42 -8.60 0.28
C LYS A 165 14.91 -8.67 0.45
N GLY A 166 14.18 -8.14 -0.53
CA GLY A 166 12.75 -8.29 -0.68
C GLY A 166 12.39 -8.78 -2.08
N LYS A 167 11.13 -8.60 -2.46
CA LYS A 167 10.64 -8.87 -3.82
C LYS A 167 11.31 -7.92 -4.83
N GLY A 168 11.43 -8.36 -6.07
CA GLY A 168 11.90 -7.50 -7.17
C GLY A 168 10.86 -6.45 -7.57
N ALA A 169 9.58 -6.77 -7.39
CA ALA A 169 8.48 -5.82 -7.53
C ALA A 169 7.31 -6.23 -6.62
N VAL A 170 6.46 -5.27 -6.29
CA VAL A 170 5.21 -5.46 -5.55
C VAL A 170 4.03 -4.91 -6.35
N PHE A 171 2.84 -5.43 -6.04
CA PHE A 171 1.64 -5.17 -6.84
C PHE A 171 0.46 -4.74 -5.97
N SER A 172 -0.46 -3.99 -6.58
CA SER A 172 -1.77 -3.69 -6.01
C SER A 172 -2.80 -3.62 -7.12
N GLU A 173 -4.02 -4.07 -6.83
CA GLU A 173 -5.10 -4.12 -7.81
C GLU A 173 -6.37 -3.50 -7.25
N VAL A 174 -6.99 -2.61 -8.03
CA VAL A 174 -8.28 -2.03 -7.67
C VAL A 174 -9.02 -1.58 -8.92
N ASP A 175 -10.32 -1.83 -8.97
CA ASP A 175 -11.22 -1.32 -10.03
C ASP A 175 -10.82 -1.69 -11.48
N GLY A 176 -10.12 -2.81 -11.67
CA GLY A 176 -9.67 -3.29 -12.99
C GLY A 176 -8.37 -2.64 -13.48
N PHE A 177 -7.60 -2.06 -12.57
CA PHE A 177 -6.25 -1.57 -12.78
C PHE A 177 -5.27 -2.32 -11.89
N THR A 178 -4.04 -2.48 -12.38
CA THR A 178 -2.94 -3.13 -11.68
C THR A 178 -1.78 -2.16 -11.61
N MET A 179 -1.24 -1.96 -10.41
CA MET A 179 0.00 -1.25 -10.16
C MET A 179 1.13 -2.26 -9.98
N VAL A 180 2.30 -1.93 -10.53
CA VAL A 180 3.59 -2.56 -10.25
C VAL A 180 4.57 -1.49 -9.75
N PHE A 181 5.34 -1.83 -8.71
CA PHE A 181 6.41 -0.99 -8.19
C PHE A 181 7.68 -1.83 -7.97
N ASP A 182 8.78 -1.44 -8.60
CA ASP A 182 10.08 -2.14 -8.57
C ASP A 182 11.07 -1.59 -7.53
N GLY A 183 10.63 -0.64 -6.69
CA GLY A 183 11.49 0.06 -5.73
C GLY A 183 11.90 1.46 -6.18
N ARG A 184 11.71 1.80 -7.46
CA ARG A 184 11.91 3.15 -7.99
C ARG A 184 10.74 3.63 -8.84
N TYR A 185 10.35 2.85 -9.83
CA TYR A 185 9.31 3.19 -10.77
C TYR A 185 8.01 2.53 -10.39
N LYS A 186 6.94 3.33 -10.35
CA LYS A 186 5.57 2.87 -10.16
C LYS A 186 4.84 3.00 -11.47
N LEU A 187 4.32 1.89 -12.00
CA LEU A 187 3.56 1.85 -13.25
C LEU A 187 2.16 1.32 -12.96
N VAL A 188 1.14 1.99 -13.50
CA VAL A 188 -0.26 1.56 -13.44
C VAL A 188 -0.74 1.26 -14.85
N VAL A 189 -1.36 0.09 -15.01
CA VAL A 189 -1.95 -0.36 -16.27
C VAL A 189 -3.42 -0.74 -16.09
N GLU A 190 -4.18 -0.72 -17.19
CA GLU A 190 -5.44 -1.46 -17.26
C GLU A 190 -5.15 -2.97 -17.17
N SER A 191 -5.72 -3.68 -16.18
CA SER A 191 -5.39 -5.09 -15.90
C SER A 191 -5.65 -6.03 -17.09
N THR A 192 -6.59 -5.67 -17.97
CA THR A 192 -6.95 -6.51 -19.13
C THR A 192 -6.12 -6.24 -20.38
N SER A 193 -5.75 -4.99 -20.63
CA SER A 193 -5.11 -4.56 -21.88
C SER A 193 -3.62 -4.27 -21.71
N GLU A 194 -3.12 -4.25 -20.46
CA GLU A 194 -1.77 -3.81 -20.08
C GLU A 194 -1.46 -2.37 -20.53
N LYS A 195 -2.48 -1.62 -20.96
CA LYS A 195 -2.31 -0.26 -21.42
C LYS A 195 -1.87 0.61 -20.23
N PRO A 196 -0.70 1.27 -20.32
CA PRO A 196 -0.25 2.21 -19.30
C PRO A 196 -1.22 3.38 -19.17
N VAL A 197 -1.49 3.77 -17.92
CA VAL A 197 -2.32 4.94 -17.59
C VAL A 197 -1.60 5.91 -16.66
N GLU A 198 -0.68 5.43 -15.83
CA GLU A 198 0.15 6.25 -14.94
C GLU A 198 1.54 5.66 -14.81
N MET A 199 2.55 6.52 -14.67
CA MET A 199 3.90 6.12 -14.32
C MET A 199 4.58 7.23 -13.53
N TYR A 200 5.28 6.88 -12.46
CA TYR A 200 6.02 7.82 -11.61
C TYR A 200 7.45 7.30 -11.34
N ASP A 201 8.44 8.19 -11.39
CA ASP A 201 9.78 7.94 -10.85
C ASP A 201 9.78 8.35 -9.37
N CYS A 202 9.44 7.43 -8.47
CA CYS A 202 9.26 7.73 -7.04
C CYS A 202 10.57 8.13 -6.34
N GLN A 203 11.74 7.93 -6.98
CA GLN A 203 13.01 8.41 -6.45
C GLN A 203 13.20 9.92 -6.74
N ASN A 204 12.90 10.36 -7.95
CA ASN A 204 13.06 11.77 -8.35
C ASN A 204 11.80 12.62 -8.09
N ASP A 205 10.64 11.97 -7.96
CA ASP A 205 9.35 12.57 -7.65
C ASP A 205 8.65 11.76 -6.54
N PRO A 206 9.15 11.84 -5.29
CA PRO A 206 8.58 11.11 -4.16
C PRO A 206 7.18 11.60 -3.76
N ARG A 207 6.72 12.72 -4.35
CA ARG A 207 5.37 13.25 -4.18
C ARG A 207 4.44 12.86 -5.33
N GLU A 208 4.91 12.07 -6.31
CA GLU A 208 4.11 11.51 -7.40
C GLU A 208 3.24 12.57 -8.14
N LEU A 209 3.83 13.75 -8.40
CA LEU A 209 3.14 14.90 -9.01
C LEU A 209 3.24 14.91 -10.54
N ASN A 210 4.22 14.21 -11.10
CA ASN A 210 4.54 14.19 -12.52
C ASN A 210 4.28 12.80 -13.07
N ASN A 211 3.13 12.65 -13.73
CA ASN A 211 2.83 11.44 -14.47
C ASN A 211 3.68 11.41 -15.76
N VAL A 212 4.61 10.48 -15.85
CA VAL A 212 5.58 10.34 -16.94
C VAL A 212 5.29 9.15 -17.86
N PHE A 213 4.06 8.62 -17.84
CA PHE A 213 3.73 7.41 -18.63
C PHE A 213 3.85 7.60 -20.15
N GLU A 214 3.72 8.84 -20.65
CA GLU A 214 3.91 9.19 -22.07
C GLU A 214 5.33 9.64 -22.40
N ASP A 215 6.24 9.68 -21.40
CA ASP A 215 7.63 10.07 -21.63
C ASP A 215 8.32 9.04 -22.55
N PRO A 216 8.80 9.45 -23.74
CA PRO A 216 9.49 8.56 -24.65
C PRO A 216 10.82 8.05 -24.09
N ASP A 217 11.50 8.82 -23.24
CA ASP A 217 12.79 8.42 -22.68
C ASP A 217 12.65 7.27 -21.67
N LEU A 218 11.46 7.11 -21.07
CA LEU A 218 11.12 6.03 -20.14
C LEU A 218 10.41 4.85 -20.80
N GLU A 219 10.33 4.82 -22.14
CA GLU A 219 9.64 3.72 -22.84
C GLU A 219 10.27 2.36 -22.57
N SER A 220 11.60 2.27 -22.54
CA SER A 220 12.31 1.02 -22.25
C SER A 220 12.00 0.50 -20.84
N VAL A 221 12.01 1.39 -19.85
CA VAL A 221 11.66 1.08 -18.45
C VAL A 221 10.24 0.57 -18.34
N ARG A 222 9.29 1.26 -18.98
CA ARG A 222 7.88 0.87 -18.98
C ARG A 222 7.65 -0.50 -19.59
N ARG A 223 8.32 -0.82 -20.70
CA ARG A 223 8.24 -2.16 -21.31
C ARG A 223 8.84 -3.22 -20.40
N ASP A 224 10.00 -2.95 -19.80
CA ASP A 224 10.65 -3.89 -18.89
C ASP A 224 9.75 -4.24 -17.69
N LEU A 225 9.11 -3.23 -17.07
CA LEU A 225 8.14 -3.46 -16.00
C LEU A 225 6.96 -4.35 -16.45
N ILE A 226 6.45 -4.14 -17.67
CA ILE A 226 5.33 -4.93 -18.21
C ILE A 226 5.79 -6.37 -18.48
N ASP A 227 6.85 -6.52 -19.25
CA ASP A 227 7.34 -7.81 -19.74
C ASP A 227 7.83 -8.69 -18.58
N THR A 228 8.55 -8.10 -17.63
CA THR A 228 9.15 -8.82 -16.50
C THR A 228 8.16 -9.13 -15.38
N HIS A 229 7.23 -8.22 -15.07
CA HIS A 229 6.42 -8.32 -13.85
C HIS A 229 4.92 -8.51 -14.08
N LEU A 230 4.35 -7.95 -15.15
CA LEU A 230 2.89 -7.98 -15.36
C LEU A 230 2.43 -9.16 -16.22
N SER A 231 3.30 -9.67 -17.10
CA SER A 231 2.99 -10.80 -17.99
C SER A 231 2.49 -12.03 -17.23
N GLY A 232 3.12 -12.40 -16.11
CA GLY A 232 2.72 -13.54 -15.28
C GLY A 232 1.43 -13.31 -14.46
N ILE A 233 1.09 -12.07 -14.14
CA ILE A 233 -0.18 -11.74 -13.47
C ILE A 233 -1.33 -11.89 -14.46
N ARG A 234 -1.15 -11.42 -15.70
CA ARG A 234 -2.14 -11.58 -16.77
C ARG A 234 -2.50 -13.04 -17.01
N ASP A 235 -1.50 -13.92 -17.03
CA ASP A 235 -1.72 -15.32 -17.34
C ASP A 235 -2.52 -16.05 -16.24
N ARG A 236 -2.52 -15.50 -15.01
CA ARG A 236 -3.32 -15.96 -13.87
C ARG A 236 -4.63 -15.19 -13.67
N LEU A 237 -4.93 -14.19 -14.49
CA LEU A 237 -6.11 -13.36 -14.34
C LEU A 237 -7.40 -14.17 -14.62
N ASP A 238 -8.25 -14.27 -13.61
CA ASP A 238 -9.61 -14.82 -13.77
C ASP A 238 -10.50 -13.80 -14.51
N ARG A 239 -10.54 -13.94 -15.84
CA ARG A 239 -11.27 -13.03 -16.73
C ARG A 239 -12.78 -13.08 -16.51
N GLU A 240 -13.33 -14.27 -16.26
CA GLU A 240 -14.77 -14.44 -16.01
C GLU A 240 -15.18 -13.70 -14.73
N LYS A 241 -14.39 -13.86 -13.66
CA LYS A 241 -14.64 -13.17 -12.40
C LYS A 241 -14.48 -11.66 -12.55
N LEU A 242 -13.46 -11.19 -13.26
CA LEU A 242 -13.29 -9.75 -13.53
C LEU A 242 -14.47 -9.15 -14.30
N GLU A 243 -14.96 -9.85 -15.33
CA GLU A 243 -16.16 -9.45 -16.08
C GLU A 243 -17.39 -9.42 -15.18
N SER A 244 -17.55 -10.41 -14.31
CA SER A 244 -18.64 -10.45 -13.34
C SER A 244 -18.62 -9.25 -12.40
N TYR A 245 -17.44 -8.84 -11.91
CA TYR A 245 -17.29 -7.65 -11.07
C TYR A 245 -17.61 -6.36 -11.84
N ARG A 246 -17.16 -6.25 -13.09
CA ARG A 246 -17.44 -5.08 -13.94
C ARG A 246 -18.93 -4.95 -14.28
N ALA A 247 -19.66 -6.06 -14.32
CA ALA A 247 -21.10 -6.08 -14.58
C ALA A 247 -21.93 -5.65 -13.36
N ILE A 248 -21.36 -5.62 -12.14
CA ILE A 248 -22.04 -5.10 -10.96
C ILE A 248 -22.20 -3.58 -11.16
N PRO A 249 -23.45 -3.06 -11.20
CA PRO A 249 -23.67 -1.63 -11.33
C PRO A 249 -22.94 -0.92 -10.18
N ALA A 250 -22.16 0.12 -10.51
CA ALA A 250 -21.62 1.00 -9.47
C ALA A 250 -22.79 1.44 -8.59
N LYS A 251 -22.73 1.18 -7.29
CA LYS A 251 -23.70 1.76 -6.36
C LYS A 251 -23.67 3.27 -6.61
N THR A 252 -24.77 3.81 -7.12
CA THR A 252 -24.96 5.26 -7.18
C THR A 252 -24.96 5.75 -5.74
N TYR A 253 -23.81 6.29 -5.30
CA TYR A 253 -23.76 7.04 -4.06
C TYR A 253 -24.47 8.36 -4.32
N SER A 254 -25.73 8.45 -3.90
CA SER A 254 -26.40 9.73 -3.76
C SER A 254 -25.98 10.28 -2.39
N PRO A 255 -25.27 11.42 -2.30
CA PRO A 255 -25.02 12.04 -1.02
C PRO A 255 -26.37 12.35 -0.34
N PRO A 256 -26.49 12.21 0.99
CA PRO A 256 -27.68 12.67 1.69
C PRO A 256 -27.86 14.18 1.42
N GLY A 257 -29.05 14.54 0.96
CA GLY A 257 -29.43 15.93 0.67
C GLY A 257 -29.75 16.76 1.90
#